data_AF-A0A3D0KSV3-F1
#
_entry.id   AF-A0A3D0KSV3-F1
#
_cell.length_a   1.000
_cell.length_b   1.000
_cell.length_c   1.000
_cell.angle_alpha   90.00
_cell.angle_beta   90.00
_cell.angle_gamma   90.00
#
_symmetry.space_group_name_H-M   'P 1'
#
loop_
_entity.id
_entity.type
_entity.pdbx_description
1 polymer ?
#
loop_
_entity_poly.entity_id
_entity_poly.type
_entity_poly.pdbx_seq_one_letter_code
_entity_poly.pdbx_strand_id
1 'polypeptide(L)' 'MKLNAISDNPGATKNRKRVGRGIGSGTGKTSGSG' A
#
# COMPACT_ATOMS: atom_id res chain seq x y z
N MET A 1 -11.26 -23.95 13.35
CA MET A 1 -10.72 -22.69 12.78
C MET A 1 -9.43 -23.04 12.06
N LYS A 2 -9.28 -22.72 10.77
CA LYS A 2 -8.04 -23.01 10.01
C LYS A 2 -7.16 -21.77 10.01
N LEU A 3 -5.87 -21.91 10.33
CA LEU A 3 -4.96 -20.77 10.46
C LEU A 3 -4.80 -19.98 9.15
N ASN A 4 -4.88 -20.65 8.00
CA ASN A 4 -4.77 -20.04 6.68
C ASN A 4 -6.05 -19.31 6.20
N ALA A 5 -7.14 -19.40 6.96
CA ALA A 5 -8.41 -18.74 6.65
C ALA A 5 -8.66 -17.53 7.56
N ILE A 6 -7.68 -17.14 8.38
CA ILE A 6 -7.76 -15.94 9.20
C ILE A 6 -7.48 -14.75 8.30
N SER A 7 -8.47 -13.86 8.16
CA SER A 7 -8.34 -12.59 7.46
C SER A 7 -8.87 -11.48 8.34
N ASP A 8 -8.26 -10.30 8.25
CA ASP A 8 -8.80 -9.11 8.90
C ASP A 8 -10.18 -8.74 8.33
N ASN A 9 -10.94 -7.97 9.11
CA ASN A 9 -12.18 -7.36 8.61
C ASN A 9 -11.89 -6.48 7.39
N PRO A 10 -12.79 -6.43 6.38
CA PRO A 10 -12.60 -5.56 5.21
C PRO A 10 -12.33 -4.10 5.63
N GLY A 11 -11.22 -3.55 5.16
CA GLY A 11 -10.82 -2.16 5.45
C GLY A 11 -10.12 -1.94 6.79
N ALA A 12 -9.94 -2.98 7.63
CA ALA A 12 -9.16 -2.88 8.87
C ALA A 12 -7.69 -2.54 8.61
N THR A 13 -7.13 -3.00 7.48
CA THR A 13 -5.78 -2.68 7.02
C THR A 13 -5.82 -1.92 5.69
N LYS A 14 -5.00 -0.86 5.59
CA LYS A 14 -4.82 -0.08 4.36
C LYS A 14 -3.36 -0.11 3.95
N ASN A 15 -3.12 -0.36 2.66
CA ASN A 15 -1.77 -0.33 2.11
C ASN A 15 -1.17 1.09 2.21
N ARG A 16 0.05 1.19 2.74
CA ARG A 16 0.78 2.46 2.77
C ARG A 16 1.18 2.87 1.36
N LYS A 17 1.12 4.17 1.08
CA LYS A 17 1.64 4.73 -0.16
C LYS A 17 3.16 4.52 -0.21
N ARG A 18 3.65 3.92 -1.30
CA ARG A 18 5.08 3.68 -1.53
C ARG A 18 5.64 4.78 -2.43
N VAL A 19 6.19 5.83 -1.82
CA VAL A 19 6.78 6.98 -2.52
C VAL A 19 8.13 6.64 -3.15
N GLY A 20 8.48 7.31 -4.25
CA GLY A 20 9.79 7.16 -4.89
C GLY A 20 10.05 5.78 -5.49
N ARG A 21 9.04 5.13 -6.09
CA ARG A 21 9.14 3.77 -6.67
C ARG A 21 8.69 3.73 -8.13
N GLY A 22 9.23 4.65 -8.92
CA GLY A 22 9.01 4.71 -10.37
C GLY A 22 7.82 5.57 -10.80
N ILE A 23 7.76 5.89 -12.10
CA ILE A 23 6.79 6.85 -12.67
C ILE A 23 5.36 6.35 -12.50
N GLY A 24 5.12 5.05 -12.71
CA GLY A 24 3.79 4.44 -12.59
C GLY A 24 3.19 4.49 -11.18
N SER A 25 3.97 4.81 -10.15
CA SER A 25 3.45 4.97 -8.78
C SER A 25 2.78 6.32 -8.54
N GLY A 26 2.86 7.27 -9.49
CA GLY A 26 2.32 8.63 -9.37
C GLY A 26 3.07 9.54 -8.38
N THR A 27 3.97 8.98 -7.56
CA THR A 27 4.89 9.72 -6.68
C THR A 27 6.34 9.26 -6.89
N GLY A 28 6.69 8.92 -8.13
CA GLY A 28 8.03 8.43 -8.47
C GLY A 28 9.11 9.51 -8.37
N LYS A 29 8.97 10.56 -9.17
CA LYS A 29 10.05 11.55 -9.38
C LYS A 29 10.25 12.47 -8.17
N THR A 30 9.20 13.20 -7.78
CA THR A 30 9.28 14.20 -6.70
C THR A 30 8.98 13.61 -5.33
N SER A 31 8.62 12.34 -5.25
CA SER A 31 8.14 11.71 -4.01
C SER A 31 6.94 12.41 -3.35
N GLY A 32 6.23 13.26 -4.09
CA GLY A 32 5.13 14.09 -3.57
C GLY A 32 5.60 15.39 -2.90
N SER A 33 6.86 15.74 -3.04
CA SER A 33 7.50 16.93 -2.46
C SER A 33 7.87 17.96 -3.54
N GLY A 34 7.13 17.98 -4.66
CA GLY A 34 7.34 18.95 -5.73
C GLY A 34 7.22 20.38 -5.23
#